data_AF-A0A914HS09-F1
#
_entry.id   AF-A0A914HS09-F1
#
_cell.length_a   1.000
_cell.length_b   1.000
_cell.length_c   1.000
_cell.angle_alpha   90.00
_cell.angle_beta   90.00
_cell.angle_gamma   90.00
#
_symmetry.space_group_name_H-M   'P 1'
#
loop_
_entity.id
_entity.type
_entity.pdbx_description
1 polymer ?
#
loop_
_entity_poly.entity_id
_entity_poly.type
_entity_poly.pdbx_seq_one_letter_code
_entity_poly.pdbx_strand_id
1 'polypeptide(L)'
;MGVSAIKSHVENKFHKQIEEEKRRNATIENFVRDKSTSSTLDMQIAAAEGTWAYHVANHHHSFASADCASSLFNGIFPDSHIAKRYGSARDKTRAIIKGVLSPLSMKVLKEELGQHQNFKKFGNF
;
A
#
# COMPACT_ATOMS: atom_id res chain seq x y z
N MET A 1 -29.90 -44.72 -8.92
CA MET A 1 -28.45 -44.69 -9.18
C MET A 1 -27.76 -43.37 -8.79
N GLY A 2 -28.40 -42.20 -8.88
CA GLY A 2 -27.72 -40.91 -8.60
C GLY A 2 -27.45 -40.60 -7.11
N VAL A 3 -28.41 -40.84 -6.22
CA VAL A 3 -28.31 -40.46 -4.80
C VAL A 3 -27.18 -41.21 -4.07
N SER A 4 -27.02 -42.50 -4.37
CA SER A 4 -25.95 -43.32 -3.80
C SER A 4 -24.56 -42.84 -4.22
N ALA A 5 -24.41 -42.35 -5.46
CA ALA A 5 -23.14 -41.81 -5.96
C ALA A 5 -22.76 -40.50 -5.27
N ILE A 6 -23.75 -39.61 -5.03
CA ILE A 6 -23.56 -38.37 -4.27
C ILE A 6 -23.14 -38.69 -2.83
N LYS A 7 -23.82 -39.64 -2.19
CA LYS A 7 -23.50 -40.06 -0.82
C LYS A 7 -22.08 -40.63 -0.73
N SER A 8 -21.70 -41.51 -1.65
CA SER A 8 -20.34 -42.05 -1.70
C SER A 8 -19.27 -41.00 -2.01
N HIS A 9 -19.60 -39.95 -2.78
CA HIS A 9 -18.69 -38.85 -3.06
C HIS A 9 -18.40 -38.02 -1.80
N VAL A 10 -19.45 -37.63 -1.07
CA VAL A 10 -19.31 -36.84 0.18
C VAL A 10 -18.56 -37.63 1.26
N GLU A 11 -18.78 -38.95 1.31
CA GLU A 11 -18.12 -39.82 2.29
C GLU A 11 -16.66 -40.19 1.90
N ASN A 12 -16.25 -39.90 0.66
CA ASN A 12 -14.92 -40.23 0.15
C ASN A 12 -13.82 -39.45 0.90
N LYS A 13 -12.70 -40.12 1.14
CA LYS A 13 -11.50 -39.56 1.78
C LYS A 13 -11.01 -38.30 1.08
N PHE A 14 -11.12 -38.22 -0.25
CA PHE A 14 -10.74 -37.03 -1.01
C PHE A 14 -11.61 -35.81 -0.68
N HIS A 15 -12.94 -35.97 -0.55
CA HIS A 15 -13.84 -34.86 -0.21
C HIS A 15 -13.51 -34.33 1.19
N LYS A 16 -13.32 -35.24 2.16
CA LYS A 16 -12.93 -34.89 3.54
C LYS A 16 -11.57 -34.20 3.61
N GLN A 17 -10.58 -34.69 2.85
CA GLN A 17 -9.25 -34.06 2.80
C GLN A 17 -9.30 -32.65 2.22
N ILE A 18 -10.04 -32.43 1.12
CA ILE A 18 -10.20 -31.10 0.52
C ILE A 18 -10.94 -30.16 1.48
N GLU A 19 -11.94 -30.65 2.21
CA GLU A 19 -12.66 -29.87 3.23
C GLU A 19 -11.76 -29.49 4.41
N GLU A 20 -10.94 -30.44 4.90
CA GLU A 20 -9.94 -30.19 5.95
C GLU A 20 -8.83 -29.23 5.49
N GLU A 21 -8.39 -29.32 4.24
CA GLU A 21 -7.42 -28.40 3.63
C GLU A 21 -8.02 -27.01 3.44
N LYS A 22 -9.28 -26.90 3.02
CA LYS A 22 -10.01 -25.61 2.99
C LYS A 22 -10.14 -24.99 4.37
N ARG A 23 -10.34 -25.79 5.42
CA ARG A 23 -10.36 -25.32 6.81
C ARG A 23 -8.97 -24.88 7.30
N ARG A 24 -7.90 -25.54 6.83
CA ARG A 24 -6.50 -25.25 7.22
C ARG A 24 -5.89 -24.10 6.44
N ASN A 25 -6.33 -23.86 5.21
CA ASN A 25 -5.85 -22.75 4.39
C ASN A 25 -6.61 -21.47 4.74
N ALA A 26 -5.85 -20.41 5.02
CA ALA A 26 -6.39 -19.07 5.18
C ALA A 26 -7.09 -18.64 3.87
N THR A 27 -8.37 -18.27 3.96
CA THR A 27 -9.09 -17.61 2.86
C THR A 27 -8.27 -16.41 2.38
N ILE A 28 -8.35 -16.06 1.09
CA ILE A 28 -7.71 -14.88 0.50
C ILE A 28 -8.00 -13.60 1.32
N GLU A 29 -9.15 -13.56 2.01
CA GLU A 29 -9.54 -12.53 2.97
C GLU A 29 -8.47 -12.23 4.02
N ASN A 30 -7.75 -13.22 4.55
CA ASN A 30 -6.67 -12.98 5.52
C ASN A 30 -5.43 -12.32 4.90
N PHE A 31 -5.25 -12.42 3.58
CA PHE A 31 -4.17 -11.75 2.85
C PHE A 31 -4.56 -10.33 2.44
N VAL A 32 -5.86 -10.04 2.38
CA VAL A 32 -6.39 -8.71 2.07
C VAL A 32 -6.66 -7.98 3.38
N ARG A 33 -5.66 -7.23 3.85
CA ARG A 33 -5.77 -6.43 5.07
C ARG A 33 -6.96 -5.47 4.98
N ASP A 34 -7.90 -5.57 5.92
CA ASP A 34 -9.05 -4.66 5.97
C ASP A 34 -8.56 -3.23 6.24
N LYS A 35 -9.01 -2.26 5.42
CA LYS A 35 -8.68 -0.84 5.57
C LYS A 35 -9.27 -0.24 6.85
N SER A 36 -10.34 -0.84 7.39
CA SER A 36 -11.05 -0.35 8.57
C SER A 36 -10.25 -0.47 9.88
N THR A 37 -9.17 -1.26 9.88
CA THR A 37 -8.36 -1.62 11.07
C THR A 37 -6.90 -1.20 10.94
N SER A 38 -6.63 -0.04 10.33
CA SER A 38 -5.29 0.54 10.36
C SER A 38 -4.99 1.09 11.76
N SER A 39 -3.97 0.52 12.41
CA SER A 39 -3.53 1.04 13.71
C SER A 39 -2.87 2.41 13.54
N THR A 40 -2.79 3.20 14.61
CA THR A 40 -2.05 4.48 14.61
C THR A 40 -0.60 4.28 14.15
N LEU A 41 0.02 3.16 14.53
CA LEU A 41 1.38 2.82 14.11
C LEU A 41 1.46 2.57 12.59
N ASP A 42 0.47 1.91 11.99
CA ASP A 42 0.43 1.69 10.55
C ASP A 42 0.32 3.02 9.77
N MET A 43 -0.47 3.96 10.28
CA MET A 43 -0.55 5.30 9.69
C MET A 43 0.77 6.05 9.81
N GLN A 44 1.47 5.94 10.94
CA GLN A 44 2.79 6.54 11.14
C GLN A 44 3.84 5.93 10.19
N ILE A 45 3.81 4.60 9.99
CA ILE A 45 4.68 3.93 9.02
C ILE A 45 4.36 4.42 7.60
N ALA A 46 3.08 4.47 7.22
CA ALA A 46 2.68 4.98 5.91
C ALA A 46 3.11 6.44 5.69
N ALA A 47 3.03 7.28 6.73
CA ALA A 47 3.51 8.65 6.69
C ALA A 47 5.04 8.72 6.53
N ALA A 48 5.80 7.86 7.22
CA ALA A 48 7.25 7.77 7.06
C ALA A 48 7.64 7.35 5.63
N GLU A 49 6.96 6.35 5.07
CA GLU A 49 7.15 5.91 3.68
C GLU A 49 6.79 7.00 2.67
N GLY A 50 5.69 7.73 2.91
CA GLY A 50 5.29 8.88 2.11
C GLY A 50 6.31 10.03 2.17
N THR A 51 6.86 10.29 3.36
CA THR A 51 7.89 11.32 3.58
C THR A 51 9.17 10.96 2.84
N TRP A 52 9.61 9.70 2.90
CA TRP A 52 10.76 9.24 2.14
C TRP A 52 10.53 9.33 0.63
N ALA A 53 9.35 8.91 0.16
CA ALA A 53 8.97 9.03 -1.24
C ALA A 53 8.97 10.49 -1.73
N TYR A 54 8.49 11.42 -0.91
CA TYR A 54 8.56 12.85 -1.20
C TYR A 54 10.02 13.32 -1.28
N HIS A 55 10.87 12.95 -0.31
CA HIS A 55 12.28 13.31 -0.32
C HIS A 55 12.99 12.81 -1.60
N VAL A 56 12.74 11.55 -1.99
CA VAL A 56 13.28 10.97 -3.23
C VAL A 56 12.85 11.77 -4.46
N ALA A 57 11.56 12.10 -4.56
CA ALA A 57 11.05 12.88 -5.69
C ALA A 57 11.59 14.33 -5.71
N ASN A 58 11.58 15.00 -4.56
CA ASN A 58 11.99 16.40 -4.42
C ASN A 58 13.47 16.61 -4.74
N HIS A 59 14.33 15.66 -4.36
CA HIS A 59 15.76 15.72 -4.63
C HIS A 59 16.19 14.94 -5.88
N HIS A 60 15.24 14.52 -6.72
CA HIS A 60 15.50 13.78 -7.96
C HIS A 60 16.38 12.54 -7.77
N HIS A 61 16.25 11.88 -6.62
CA HIS A 61 16.97 10.65 -6.37
C HIS A 61 16.44 9.51 -7.24
N SER A 62 17.35 8.67 -7.72
CA SER A 62 16.97 7.45 -8.44
C SER A 62 16.16 6.54 -7.52
N PHE A 63 15.13 5.87 -8.04
CA PHE A 63 14.39 4.88 -7.24
C PHE A 63 15.29 3.73 -6.74
N ALA A 64 16.43 3.48 -7.40
CA ALA A 64 17.42 2.51 -6.94
C ALA A 64 18.06 2.90 -5.60
N SER A 65 18.13 4.19 -5.25
CA SER A 65 18.65 4.62 -3.95
C SER A 65 17.73 4.22 -2.78
N ALA A 66 16.48 3.84 -3.07
CA ALA A 66 15.54 3.35 -2.07
C ALA A 66 15.65 1.83 -1.83
N ASP A 67 16.47 1.08 -2.58
CA ASP A 67 16.57 -0.39 -2.40
C ASP A 67 17.01 -0.78 -1.00
N CYS A 68 17.98 -0.06 -0.44
CA CYS A 68 18.51 -0.33 0.89
C CYS A 68 17.80 0.46 2.01
N ALA A 69 16.80 1.29 1.71
CA ALA A 69 16.20 2.20 2.68
C ALA A 69 15.65 1.45 3.91
N SER A 70 15.00 0.30 3.70
CA SER A 70 14.45 -0.50 4.80
C SER A 70 15.52 -1.08 5.72
N SER A 71 16.61 -1.62 5.18
CA SER A 71 17.72 -2.13 6.00
C SER A 71 18.50 -1.00 6.67
N LEU A 72 18.68 0.10 5.95
CA LEU A 72 19.36 1.30 6.43
C LEU A 72 18.63 1.89 7.64
N PHE A 73 17.32 2.15 7.54
CA PHE A 73 16.57 2.74 8.65
C PHE A 73 16.49 1.83 9.86
N ASN A 74 16.37 0.52 9.66
CA ASN A 74 16.40 -0.44 10.77
C ASN A 74 17.76 -0.42 11.50
N GLY A 75 18.86 -0.30 10.75
CA GLY A 75 20.21 -0.20 11.31
C GLY A 75 20.51 1.12 12.01
N ILE A 76 20.05 2.25 11.45
CA ILE A 76 20.28 3.59 12.03
C ILE A 76 19.40 3.81 13.26
N PHE A 77 18.17 3.30 13.27
CA PHE A 77 17.17 3.51 14.33
C PHE A 77 16.69 2.18 14.92
N PRO A 78 17.55 1.44 15.63
CA PRO A 78 17.25 0.10 16.14
C PRO A 78 16.22 0.08 17.27
N ASP A 79 15.89 1.22 17.86
CA ASP A 79 14.87 1.41 18.89
C ASP A 79 13.51 1.80 18.31
N SER A 80 13.48 2.41 17.12
CA SER A 80 12.26 2.91 16.50
C SER A 80 11.35 1.79 15.96
N HIS A 81 10.14 1.71 16.50
CA HIS A 81 9.10 0.80 16.02
C HIS A 81 8.68 1.10 14.57
N ILE A 82 8.78 2.35 14.14
CA ILE A 82 8.48 2.79 12.77
C ILE A 82 9.58 2.28 11.83
N ALA A 83 10.85 2.53 12.16
CA ALA A 83 11.97 2.14 11.33
C ALA A 83 12.08 0.62 11.17
N LYS A 84 11.80 -0.15 12.23
CA LYS A 84 11.76 -1.62 12.19
C LYS A 84 10.74 -2.18 11.20
N ARG A 85 9.62 -1.48 11.02
CA ARG A 85 8.51 -1.89 10.14
C ARG A 85 8.47 -1.12 8.83
N TYR A 86 9.43 -0.23 8.60
CA TYR A 86 9.56 0.49 7.35
C TYR A 86 9.84 -0.52 6.23
N GLY A 87 8.94 -0.59 5.25
CA GLY A 87 8.98 -1.58 4.18
C GLY A 87 9.08 -0.97 2.78
N SER A 88 9.25 0.35 2.66
CA SER A 88 9.23 1.02 1.36
C SER A 88 10.60 1.00 0.68
N ALA A 89 10.81 -0.05 -0.11
CA ALA A 89 11.89 -0.15 -1.08
C ALA A 89 11.50 0.54 -2.41
N ARG A 90 12.27 0.29 -3.47
CA ARG A 90 12.11 0.88 -4.81
C ARG A 90 10.68 0.88 -5.35
N ASP A 91 10.03 -0.28 -5.41
CA ASP A 91 8.73 -0.40 -6.08
C ASP A 91 7.61 0.30 -5.32
N LYS A 92 7.59 0.16 -3.99
CA LYS A 92 6.62 0.83 -3.13
C LYS A 92 6.82 2.35 -3.16
N THR A 93 8.07 2.80 -3.09
CA THR A 93 8.42 4.23 -3.20
C THR A 93 7.96 4.80 -4.55
N ARG A 94 8.24 4.09 -5.64
CA ARG A 94 7.78 4.47 -6.99
C ARG A 94 6.26 4.52 -7.09
N ALA A 95 5.57 3.54 -6.50
CA ALA A 95 4.12 3.47 -6.49
C ALA A 95 3.51 4.66 -5.71
N ILE A 96 4.08 5.03 -4.57
CA ILE A 96 3.65 6.20 -3.79
C ILE A 96 3.86 7.48 -4.60
N ILE A 97 5.03 7.66 -5.22
CA ILE A 97 5.33 8.88 -6.00
C ILE A 97 4.37 9.00 -7.19
N LYS A 98 4.19 7.93 -7.96
CA LYS A 98 3.35 7.95 -9.16
C LYS A 98 1.84 7.95 -8.86
N GLY A 99 1.42 7.19 -7.85
CA GLY A 99 0.01 6.96 -7.54
C GLY A 99 -0.59 7.96 -6.57
N VAL A 100 0.23 8.61 -5.73
CA VAL A 100 -0.25 9.54 -4.69
C VAL A 100 0.29 10.94 -4.92
N LEU A 101 1.62 11.11 -4.94
CA LEU A 101 2.23 12.45 -4.97
C LEU A 101 1.99 13.15 -6.31
N SER A 102 2.19 12.46 -7.44
CA SER A 102 2.00 13.06 -8.77
C SER A 102 0.56 13.56 -9.01
N PRO A 103 -0.50 12.76 -8.77
CA PRO A 103 -1.87 13.24 -8.89
C PRO A 103 -2.20 14.39 -7.94
N LEU A 104 -1.66 14.36 -6.71
CA LEU A 104 -1.84 15.44 -5.74
C LEU A 104 -1.23 16.73 -6.26
N SER A 105 0.03 16.72 -6.71
CA SER A 105 0.71 17.89 -7.27
C SER A 105 -0.04 18.45 -8.48
N MET A 106 -0.53 17.59 -9.37
CA MET A 106 -1.33 18.02 -10.52
C MET A 106 -2.66 18.66 -10.12
N LYS A 107 -3.29 18.18 -9.03
CA LYS A 107 -4.53 18.75 -8.50
C LYS A 107 -4.27 20.14 -7.91
N VAL A 108 -3.27 20.26 -7.04
CA VAL A 108 -2.86 21.54 -6.43
C VAL A 108 -2.52 22.56 -7.51
N LEU A 109 -1.70 22.17 -8.49
CA LEU A 109 -1.33 23.06 -9.59
C LEU A 109 -2.54 23.56 -10.39
N LYS A 110 -3.52 22.69 -10.66
CA LYS A 110 -4.77 23.08 -11.35
C LYS A 110 -5.60 24.06 -10.52
N GLU A 111 -5.69 23.85 -9.21
CA GLU A 111 -6.41 24.74 -8.30
C GLU A 111 -5.75 26.12 -8.24
N GLU A 112 -4.42 26.18 -8.10
CA GLU A 112 -3.65 27.43 -8.10
C GLU A 112 -3.80 28.19 -9.43
N LEU A 113 -3.68 27.49 -10.57
CA LEU A 113 -3.86 28.09 -11.89
C LEU A 113 -5.29 28.59 -12.11
N GLY A 114 -6.30 27.85 -11.65
CA GLY A 114 -7.71 28.25 -11.74
C GLY A 114 -8.02 29.49 -10.90
N GLN A 115 -7.42 29.61 -9.71
CA GLN A 115 -7.53 30.81 -8.87
C GLN A 115 -6.86 32.02 -9.55
N HIS A 116 -5.67 31.83 -10.13
CA HIS A 116 -4.96 32.90 -10.84
C HIS A 116 -5.68 33.40 -12.11
N GLN A 117 -6.37 32.51 -12.84
CA GLN A 117 -7.19 32.90 -13.99
C GLN A 117 -8.43 33.70 -13.58
N ASN A 118 -9.05 33.38 -12.44
CA ASN A 118 -10.15 34.17 -11.91
C ASN A 118 -9.69 35.56 -11.44
N PHE A 119 -8.53 35.69 -10.80
CA PHE A 119 -7.98 37.01 -10.44
C PHE A 119 -7.76 37.93 -11.65
N LYS A 120 -7.30 37.42 -12.79
CA LYS A 120 -7.15 38.21 -14.02
C LYS A 120 -8.47 38.68 -14.64
N LYS A 121 -9.61 38.03 -14.35
CA LYS A 121 -10.93 38.47 -14.83
C LYS A 121 -11.50 39.65 -14.04
N PHE A 122 -11.06 39.87 -12.80
CA PHE A 122 -11.56 40.95 -11.92
C PHE A 122 -10.59 42.15 -11.79
N GLY A 123 -9.43 42.09 -12.45
CA GLY A 123 -8.38 43.12 -12.37
C GLY A 123 -8.31 44.09 -13.54
N ASN A 124 -9.38 44.21 -14.35
CA ASN A 124 -9.51 45.30 -15.33
C ASN A 124 -10.42 46.39 -14.74
N PHE A 125 -9.82 47.25 -13.91
CA PHE A 125 -10.29 48.62 -13.70
C PHE A 125 -9.29 49.57 -14.35
#